data_AF-A0A847AFH8-F1
#
_entry.id   AF-A0A847AFH8-F1
#
_cell.length_a   1.000
_cell.length_b   1.000
_cell.length_c   1.000
_cell.angle_alpha   90.00
_cell.angle_beta   90.00
_cell.angle_gamma   90.00
#
_symmetry.space_group_name_H-M   'P 1'
#
loop_
_entity.id
_entity.type
_entity.pdbx_description
1 polymer ?
#
loop_
_entity_poly.entity_id
_entity_poly.type
_entity_poly.pdbx_seq_one_letter_code
_entity_poly.pdbx_strand_id
1 'polypeptide(L)'
;MAKIPIILLLKGVVNRTVLLKKLMVKIPPILHRLHPVIPMSLTLRLTYYIRMGEKLDLKNPKDLNQKLQWLKINYRDSLYIQCADKYRVREYVAEKGYGNILNELYAVYMSARDINFQSLPKRFVLKCNHASGTNIICEDKTNLNKKETVKKLNKWLKVKNGFISGEYHYNHIVPLIIAEKNLASEDGRLPRDYKVFCFNGEPRFLVVYSGKDSRTFISADRAVFDFDWTPLECVTDKYPSSPEKYPRPEKLEEIYQIARGLSSGFPFVRVDFYVAEGRIVFGEMTFFPTGGFKKEFSKECLERFGDYLELPPRSQSRKWNDGL
;
A
#
# COMPACT_ATOMS: atom_id res chain seq x y z
N MET A 1 -19.93 -41.94 -5.31
CA MET A 1 -18.52 -41.60 -5.01
C MET A 1 -18.37 -40.09 -4.92
N ALA A 2 -18.32 -39.56 -3.69
CA ALA A 2 -18.21 -38.12 -3.45
C ALA A 2 -16.82 -37.63 -3.87
N LYS A 3 -16.75 -36.73 -4.86
CA LYS A 3 -15.52 -36.00 -5.19
C LYS A 3 -15.20 -35.10 -4.01
N ILE A 4 -14.34 -35.56 -3.10
CA ILE A 4 -13.68 -34.69 -2.12
C ILE A 4 -12.95 -33.63 -2.94
N PRO A 5 -13.32 -32.33 -2.83
CA PRO A 5 -12.62 -31.28 -3.55
C PRO A 5 -11.16 -31.33 -3.12
N ILE A 6 -10.22 -31.35 -4.07
CA ILE A 6 -8.75 -31.28 -3.83
C ILE A 6 -8.39 -30.17 -2.80
N ILE A 7 -9.21 -29.13 -2.71
CA ILE A 7 -9.13 -28.02 -1.76
C ILE A 7 -9.32 -28.44 -0.29
N LEU A 8 -10.19 -29.41 0.01
CA LEU A 8 -10.43 -29.93 1.36
C LEU A 8 -9.25 -30.77 1.88
N LEU A 9 -8.61 -31.55 1.00
CA LEU A 9 -7.33 -32.23 1.29
C LEU A 9 -6.22 -31.24 1.66
N LEU A 10 -6.16 -30.10 0.97
CA LEU A 10 -5.20 -29.03 1.30
C LEU A 10 -5.46 -28.39 2.69
N LYS A 11 -6.71 -28.34 3.17
CA LYS A 11 -7.02 -27.72 4.47
C LYS A 11 -6.35 -28.44 5.65
N GLY A 12 -6.31 -29.78 5.60
CA GLY A 12 -5.67 -30.63 6.60
C GLY A 12 -4.14 -30.67 6.48
N VAL A 13 -3.60 -30.68 5.27
CA VAL A 13 -2.15 -30.78 5.03
C VAL A 13 -1.44 -29.43 5.27
N VAL A 14 -2.02 -28.32 4.82
CA VAL A 14 -1.40 -26.99 4.93
C VAL A 14 -1.35 -26.51 6.38
N ASN A 15 -2.30 -26.89 7.23
CA ASN A 15 -2.29 -26.51 8.64
C ASN A 15 -1.33 -27.32 9.52
N ARG A 16 -0.84 -28.48 9.06
CA ARG A 16 -0.02 -29.40 9.86
C ARG A 16 1.47 -29.12 9.85
N THR A 17 1.98 -28.26 8.95
CA THR A 17 3.44 -28.04 8.87
C THR A 17 3.79 -26.60 8.51
N VAL A 18 4.50 -25.91 9.41
CA VAL A 18 5.00 -24.53 9.22
C VAL A 18 5.84 -24.42 7.94
N LEU A 19 6.57 -25.48 7.59
CA LEU A 19 7.38 -25.56 6.37
C LEU A 19 6.54 -25.50 5.08
N LEU A 20 5.42 -26.24 5.04
CA LEU A 20 4.48 -26.23 3.91
C LEU A 20 3.82 -24.87 3.74
N LYS A 21 3.41 -24.22 4.85
CA LYS A 21 2.92 -22.82 4.80
C LYS A 21 3.99 -21.86 4.25
N LYS A 22 5.24 -21.96 4.70
CA LYS A 22 6.35 -21.12 4.20
C LYS A 22 6.62 -21.33 2.71
N LEU A 23 6.53 -22.57 2.22
CA LEU A 23 6.69 -22.89 0.80
C LEU A 23 5.53 -22.34 -0.02
N MET A 24 4.29 -22.53 0.44
CA MET A 24 3.10 -22.09 -0.27
C MET A 24 2.99 -20.57 -0.41
N VAL A 25 3.55 -19.79 0.52
CA VAL A 25 3.58 -18.32 0.39
C VAL A 25 4.52 -17.85 -0.73
N LYS A 26 5.49 -18.68 -1.16
CA LYS A 26 6.41 -18.36 -2.28
C LYS A 26 5.85 -18.70 -3.66
N ILE A 27 4.76 -19.48 -3.73
CA ILE A 27 4.15 -19.94 -4.99
C ILE A 27 3.40 -18.80 -5.72
N PRO A 28 2.55 -17.98 -5.07
CA PRO A 28 1.76 -16.97 -5.76
C PRO A 28 2.56 -16.00 -6.63
N PRO A 29 3.73 -15.47 -6.22
CA PRO A 29 4.51 -14.60 -7.10
C PRO A 29 4.98 -15.25 -8.40
N ILE A 30 5.21 -16.57 -8.39
CA ILE A 30 5.57 -17.33 -9.58
C ILE A 30 4.33 -17.49 -10.46
N LEU A 31 3.20 -17.90 -9.88
CA LEU A 31 1.94 -18.08 -10.64
C LEU A 31 1.45 -16.78 -11.27
N HIS A 32 1.64 -15.64 -10.61
CA HIS A 32 1.32 -14.34 -11.17
C HIS A 32 2.16 -14.01 -12.42
N ARG A 33 3.44 -14.43 -12.45
CA ARG A 33 4.30 -14.27 -13.64
C ARG A 33 3.86 -15.13 -14.83
N LEU A 34 3.14 -16.22 -14.56
CA LEU A 34 2.62 -17.14 -15.59
C LEU A 34 1.27 -16.68 -16.17
N HIS A 35 0.76 -15.51 -15.79
CA HIS A 35 -0.41 -14.93 -16.45
C HIS A 35 -0.08 -14.58 -17.92
N PRO A 36 -0.93 -14.90 -18.93
CA PRO A 36 -2.30 -15.43 -18.82
C PRO A 36 -2.45 -16.96 -18.82
N VAL A 37 -1.37 -17.73 -19.00
CA VAL A 37 -1.40 -19.22 -18.98
C VAL A 37 -2.05 -19.73 -17.69
N ILE A 38 -1.68 -19.14 -16.55
CA ILE A 38 -2.41 -19.31 -15.29
C ILE A 38 -3.25 -18.04 -15.06
N PRO A 39 -4.59 -18.13 -15.14
CA PRO A 39 -5.44 -16.96 -14.94
C PRO A 39 -5.23 -16.34 -13.55
N MET A 40 -5.15 -15.01 -13.48
CA MET A 40 -4.98 -14.28 -12.21
C MET A 40 -6.05 -14.66 -11.18
N SER A 41 -7.28 -14.94 -11.63
CA SER A 41 -8.38 -15.37 -10.77
C SER A 41 -8.08 -16.69 -10.04
N LEU A 42 -7.38 -17.64 -10.68
CA LEU A 42 -6.98 -18.89 -10.05
C LEU A 42 -5.89 -18.65 -9.01
N THR A 43 -4.87 -17.86 -9.36
CA THR A 43 -3.78 -17.49 -8.45
C THR A 43 -4.31 -16.75 -7.22
N LEU A 44 -5.24 -15.81 -7.41
CA LEU A 44 -5.84 -15.06 -6.30
C LEU A 44 -6.73 -15.94 -5.42
N ARG A 45 -7.52 -16.87 -5.98
CA ARG A 45 -8.30 -17.83 -5.16
C ARG A 45 -7.39 -18.69 -4.28
N LEU A 46 -6.29 -19.21 -4.83
CA LEU A 46 -5.31 -19.98 -4.07
C LEU A 46 -4.66 -19.12 -2.98
N THR A 47 -4.22 -17.91 -3.34
CA THR A 47 -3.55 -16.99 -2.41
C THR A 47 -4.48 -16.57 -1.28
N TYR A 48 -5.74 -16.27 -1.59
CA TYR A 48 -6.77 -15.92 -0.60
C TYR A 48 -7.00 -17.08 0.36
N TYR A 49 -7.10 -18.32 -0.14
CA TYR A 49 -7.23 -19.49 0.71
C TYR A 49 -6.04 -19.68 1.66
N ILE A 50 -4.81 -19.55 1.14
CA ILE A 50 -3.58 -19.67 1.95
C ILE A 50 -3.51 -18.58 3.01
N ARG A 51 -3.83 -17.32 2.63
CA ARG A 51 -3.66 -16.16 3.52
C ARG A 51 -4.82 -16.01 4.50
N MET A 52 -6.05 -16.16 4.05
CA MET A 52 -7.27 -15.85 4.80
C MET A 52 -7.93 -17.09 5.41
N GLY A 53 -7.61 -18.30 4.94
CA GLY A 53 -8.22 -19.54 5.43
C GLY A 53 -9.64 -19.81 4.88
N GLU A 54 -10.12 -18.95 3.99
CA GLU A 54 -11.46 -19.00 3.40
C GLU A 54 -11.41 -19.03 1.86
N LYS A 55 -12.52 -19.39 1.21
CA LYS A 55 -12.61 -19.37 -0.26
C LYS A 55 -12.94 -17.95 -0.72
N LEU A 56 -12.22 -17.47 -1.73
CA LEU A 56 -12.55 -16.22 -2.40
C LEU A 56 -13.79 -16.39 -3.30
N ASP A 57 -14.86 -15.66 -3.00
CA ASP A 57 -16.01 -15.50 -3.87
C ASP A 57 -15.84 -14.26 -4.76
N LEU A 58 -15.76 -14.47 -6.08
CA LEU A 58 -15.67 -13.41 -7.09
C LEU A 58 -16.99 -13.18 -7.82
N LYS A 59 -17.99 -14.05 -7.60
CA LYS A 59 -19.32 -13.91 -8.19
C LYS A 59 -20.17 -12.98 -7.33
N ASN A 60 -20.09 -13.15 -6.01
CA ASN A 60 -20.79 -12.31 -5.04
C ASN A 60 -19.85 -11.90 -3.89
N PRO A 61 -18.87 -11.00 -4.15
CA PRO A 61 -17.93 -10.57 -3.13
C PRO A 61 -18.64 -9.73 -2.06
N LYS A 62 -18.56 -10.17 -0.80
CA LYS A 62 -19.25 -9.51 0.33
C LYS A 62 -18.33 -8.54 1.06
N ASP A 63 -17.26 -9.08 1.62
CA ASP A 63 -16.34 -8.32 2.45
C ASP A 63 -15.33 -7.48 1.63
N LEU A 64 -14.71 -6.49 2.30
CA LEU A 64 -13.72 -5.60 1.69
C LEU A 64 -12.59 -6.37 1.00
N ASN A 65 -12.04 -7.42 1.62
CA ASN A 65 -10.93 -8.15 1.01
C ASN A 65 -11.36 -8.83 -0.30
N GLN A 66 -12.54 -9.44 -0.33
CA GLN A 66 -13.11 -10.04 -1.55
C GLN A 66 -13.34 -9.00 -2.64
N LYS A 67 -13.93 -7.86 -2.28
CA LYS A 67 -14.16 -6.74 -3.22
C LYS A 67 -12.84 -6.16 -3.77
N LEU A 68 -11.79 -6.04 -2.94
CA LEU A 68 -10.45 -5.64 -3.41
C LEU A 68 -9.84 -6.67 -4.37
N GLN A 69 -10.01 -7.97 -4.13
CA GLN A 69 -9.55 -8.97 -5.11
C GLN A 69 -10.37 -8.93 -6.41
N TRP A 70 -11.67 -8.64 -6.32
CA TRP A 70 -12.52 -8.43 -7.48
C TRP A 70 -12.01 -7.25 -8.34
N LEU A 71 -11.67 -6.12 -7.71
CA LEU A 71 -11.13 -4.94 -8.40
C LEU A 71 -9.83 -5.27 -9.16
N LYS A 72 -8.89 -6.01 -8.55
CA LYS A 72 -7.66 -6.44 -9.24
C LYS A 72 -7.93 -7.23 -10.53
N ILE A 73 -8.99 -8.03 -10.55
CA ILE A 73 -9.31 -8.87 -11.71
C ILE A 73 -10.07 -8.07 -12.77
N ASN A 74 -11.01 -7.21 -12.36
CA ASN A 74 -12.05 -6.71 -13.23
C ASN A 74 -11.99 -5.19 -13.52
N TYR A 75 -11.23 -4.42 -12.75
CA TYR A 75 -11.13 -2.97 -12.90
C TYR A 75 -9.73 -2.56 -13.36
N ARG A 76 -9.67 -1.72 -14.39
CA ARG A 76 -8.48 -1.15 -15.02
C ARG A 76 -8.71 0.33 -15.21
N ASP A 77 -7.77 1.10 -14.69
CA ASP A 77 -7.78 2.54 -14.73
C ASP A 77 -6.33 3.01 -14.80
N SER A 78 -5.98 3.81 -15.81
CA SER A 78 -4.62 4.33 -15.99
C SER A 78 -4.18 5.18 -14.81
N LEU A 79 -5.12 5.81 -14.09
CA LEU A 79 -4.81 6.57 -12.88
C LEU A 79 -4.26 5.69 -11.75
N TYR A 80 -4.53 4.39 -11.73
CA TYR A 80 -3.88 3.50 -10.74
C TYR A 80 -2.37 3.44 -10.95
N ILE A 81 -1.89 3.55 -12.19
CA ILE A 81 -0.46 3.57 -12.50
C ILE A 81 0.13 4.90 -12.04
N GLN A 82 -0.47 6.02 -12.44
CA GLN A 82 0.01 7.36 -12.10
C GLN A 82 0.02 7.60 -10.59
N CYS A 83 -1.06 7.27 -9.90
CA CYS A 83 -1.21 7.56 -8.48
C CYS A 83 -0.46 6.57 -7.56
N ALA A 84 -0.15 5.36 -8.03
CA ALA A 84 0.71 4.43 -7.30
C ALA A 84 2.21 4.71 -7.50
N ASP A 85 2.58 5.44 -8.55
CA ASP A 85 3.93 5.92 -8.81
C ASP A 85 4.27 7.10 -7.89
N LYS A 86 5.19 6.89 -6.94
CA LYS A 86 5.58 7.93 -5.96
C LYS A 86 6.17 9.20 -6.59
N TYR A 87 6.56 9.17 -7.86
CA TYR A 87 6.98 10.34 -8.61
C TYR A 87 5.81 10.98 -9.36
N ARG A 88 5.13 10.24 -10.25
CA ARG A 88 4.05 10.79 -11.09
C ARG A 88 2.78 11.16 -10.33
N VAL A 89 2.53 10.58 -9.15
CA VAL A 89 1.40 10.99 -8.29
C VAL A 89 1.45 12.47 -7.92
N ARG A 90 2.65 13.08 -7.93
CA ARG A 90 2.84 14.50 -7.62
C ARG A 90 2.10 15.40 -8.62
N GLU A 91 2.06 15.02 -9.89
CA GLU A 91 1.31 15.72 -10.94
C GLU A 91 -0.18 15.67 -10.62
N TYR A 92 -0.72 14.47 -10.36
CA TYR A 92 -2.12 14.28 -9.99
C TYR A 92 -2.51 15.10 -8.75
N VAL A 93 -1.68 15.09 -7.70
CA VAL A 93 -1.93 15.85 -6.47
C VAL A 93 -1.92 17.37 -6.74
N ALA A 94 -1.02 17.85 -7.59
CA ALA A 94 -0.95 19.27 -7.97
C ALA A 94 -2.16 19.68 -8.84
N GLU A 95 -2.55 18.88 -9.81
CA GLU A 95 -3.74 19.09 -10.66
C GLU A 95 -5.04 19.14 -9.85
N LYS A 96 -5.11 18.38 -8.75
CA LYS A 96 -6.24 18.43 -7.79
C LYS A 96 -6.20 19.66 -6.86
N GLY A 97 -5.22 20.56 -7.03
CA GLY A 97 -5.10 21.78 -6.22
C GLY A 97 -4.35 21.60 -4.90
N TYR A 98 -3.71 20.45 -4.68
CA TYR A 98 -3.03 20.12 -3.42
C TYR A 98 -1.50 20.05 -3.56
N GLY A 99 -0.92 20.77 -4.54
CA GLY A 99 0.53 20.76 -4.77
C GLY A 99 1.35 21.27 -3.56
N ASN A 100 0.75 22.12 -2.73
CA ASN A 100 1.37 22.72 -1.53
C ASN A 100 1.68 21.70 -0.42
N ILE A 101 1.01 20.53 -0.39
CA ILE A 101 1.28 19.48 0.60
C ILE A 101 2.30 18.45 0.13
N LEU A 102 2.86 18.61 -1.07
CA LEU A 102 3.89 17.69 -1.56
C LEU A 102 5.17 17.83 -0.73
N ASN A 103 5.82 16.70 -0.47
CA ASN A 103 7.16 16.73 0.11
C ASN A 103 8.16 17.35 -0.88
N GLU A 104 9.21 17.98 -0.37
CA GLU A 104 10.26 18.57 -1.18
C GLU A 104 11.06 17.48 -1.91
N LEU A 105 11.16 17.61 -3.23
CA LEU A 105 11.86 16.67 -4.11
C LEU A 105 13.18 17.30 -4.54
N TYR A 106 14.30 16.69 -4.14
CA TYR A 106 15.63 17.18 -4.46
C TYR A 106 16.10 16.73 -5.84
N ALA A 107 15.84 15.46 -6.21
CA ALA A 107 16.32 14.90 -7.46
C ALA A 107 15.57 13.62 -7.87
N VAL A 108 15.67 13.28 -9.16
CA VAL A 108 15.14 12.07 -9.78
C VAL A 108 16.23 11.43 -10.63
N TYR A 109 16.40 10.12 -10.54
CA TYR A 109 17.43 9.38 -11.25
C TYR A 109 16.84 8.11 -11.89
N MET A 110 17.26 7.81 -13.12
CA MET A 110 16.94 6.54 -13.79
C MET A 110 17.89 5.41 -13.35
N SER A 111 19.11 5.75 -12.95
CA SER A 111 20.15 4.81 -12.53
C SER A 111 20.71 5.20 -11.17
N ALA A 112 20.98 4.19 -10.33
CA ALA A 112 21.63 4.43 -9.04
C ALA A 112 23.07 4.94 -9.17
N ARG A 113 23.71 4.78 -10.33
CA ARG A 113 25.07 5.26 -10.59
C ARG A 113 25.12 6.77 -10.82
N ASP A 114 24.02 7.36 -11.23
CA ASP A 114 23.93 8.78 -11.61
C ASP A 114 23.63 9.67 -10.39
N ILE A 115 23.49 9.07 -9.21
CA ILE A 115 23.19 9.80 -7.97
C ILE A 115 24.36 10.70 -7.61
N ASN A 116 24.15 12.01 -7.75
CA ASN A 116 25.08 13.00 -7.26
C ASN A 116 24.89 13.19 -5.74
N PHE A 117 25.58 12.38 -4.94
CA PHE A 117 25.53 12.52 -3.48
C PHE A 117 26.06 13.86 -2.99
N GLN A 118 26.93 14.55 -3.74
CA GLN A 118 27.47 15.84 -3.28
C GLN A 118 26.39 16.92 -3.25
N SER A 119 25.48 16.95 -4.24
CA SER A 119 24.40 17.95 -4.31
C SER A 119 23.26 17.71 -3.31
N LEU A 120 23.08 16.49 -2.82
CA LEU A 120 22.05 16.19 -1.82
C LEU A 120 22.37 16.86 -0.47
N PRO A 121 21.37 17.26 0.34
CA PRO A 121 21.62 17.84 1.67
C PRO A 121 22.21 16.83 2.66
N LYS A 122 22.50 17.28 3.89
CA LYS A 122 22.99 16.39 4.96
C LYS A 122 22.01 15.24 5.26
N ARG A 123 20.70 15.49 5.14
CA ARG A 123 19.60 14.55 5.44
C ARG A 123 18.64 14.42 4.26
N PHE A 124 18.38 13.19 3.81
CA PHE A 124 17.46 12.92 2.70
C PHE A 124 16.92 11.49 2.77
N VAL A 125 15.90 11.20 1.96
CA VAL A 125 15.40 9.83 1.74
C VAL A 125 15.55 9.50 0.27
N LEU A 126 16.16 8.36 -0.04
CA LEU A 126 16.14 7.76 -1.39
C LEU A 126 15.07 6.67 -1.43
N LYS A 127 14.19 6.69 -2.42
CA LYS A 127 13.19 5.64 -2.60
C LYS A 127 12.97 5.27 -4.06
N CYS A 128 12.66 4.01 -4.33
CA CYS A 128 12.16 3.61 -5.65
C CYS A 128 10.66 3.95 -5.75
N ASN A 129 10.25 4.51 -6.90
CA ASN A 129 8.89 5.01 -7.08
C ASN A 129 7.81 3.91 -7.19
N HIS A 130 8.15 2.78 -7.81
CA HIS A 130 7.23 1.73 -8.26
C HIS A 130 7.00 0.59 -7.25
N ALA A 131 7.63 0.64 -6.07
CA ALA A 131 7.65 -0.48 -5.12
C ALA A 131 7.44 -0.04 -3.67
N SER A 132 7.21 -1.02 -2.80
CA SER A 132 7.13 -0.84 -1.34
C SER A 132 8.39 -1.34 -0.65
N GLY A 133 8.75 -0.76 0.50
CA GLY A 133 9.91 -1.17 1.30
C GLY A 133 11.27 -0.91 0.63
N THR A 134 11.34 0.01 -0.33
CA THR A 134 12.55 0.34 -1.11
C THR A 134 13.08 1.72 -0.74
N ASN A 135 13.17 1.99 0.57
CA ASN A 135 13.59 3.29 1.11
C ASN A 135 14.98 3.18 1.76
N ILE A 136 15.80 4.22 1.60
CA ILE A 136 17.05 4.45 2.33
C ILE A 136 16.91 5.81 3.00
N ILE A 137 16.85 5.82 4.33
CA ILE A 137 16.82 7.05 5.12
C ILE A 137 18.26 7.42 5.45
N CYS A 138 18.65 8.63 5.04
CA CYS A 138 19.94 9.21 5.34
C CYS A 138 19.75 10.32 6.38
N GLU A 139 20.20 10.06 7.62
CA GLU A 139 20.21 11.03 8.73
C GLU A 139 21.52 11.81 8.81
N ASP A 140 22.60 11.24 8.29
CA ASP A 140 23.85 11.95 8.04
C ASP A 140 24.54 11.40 6.81
N LYS A 141 24.65 12.23 5.77
CA LYS A 141 25.31 11.89 4.51
C LYS A 141 26.77 11.47 4.67
N THR A 142 27.45 11.94 5.70
CA THR A 142 28.86 11.57 5.99
C THR A 142 29.00 10.11 6.40
N ASN A 143 27.97 9.55 7.04
CA ASN A 143 27.92 8.16 7.51
C ASN A 143 27.28 7.20 6.47
N LEU A 144 26.80 7.72 5.35
CA LEU A 144 26.11 6.91 4.34
C LEU A 144 27.10 6.03 3.57
N ASN A 145 26.93 4.71 3.64
CA ASN A 145 27.62 3.78 2.75
C ASN A 145 27.08 3.90 1.32
N LYS A 146 27.71 4.75 0.51
CA LYS A 146 27.30 5.03 -0.89
C LYS A 146 27.35 3.77 -1.76
N LYS A 147 28.37 2.92 -1.60
CA LYS A 147 28.53 1.68 -2.39
C LYS A 147 27.40 0.69 -2.10
N GLU A 148 27.05 0.50 -0.83
CA GLU A 148 25.93 -0.36 -0.44
C GLU A 148 24.59 0.23 -0.88
N THR A 149 24.42 1.55 -0.75
CA THR A 149 23.23 2.28 -1.21
C THR A 149 22.97 2.05 -2.70
N VAL A 150 23.98 2.25 -3.54
CA VAL A 150 23.90 2.01 -4.99
C VAL A 150 23.60 0.54 -5.29
N LYS A 151 24.19 -0.40 -4.55
CA LYS A 151 23.90 -1.85 -4.70
C LYS A 151 22.45 -2.19 -4.38
N LYS A 152 21.89 -1.64 -3.28
CA LYS A 152 20.49 -1.83 -2.89
C LYS A 152 19.54 -1.27 -3.94
N LEU A 153 19.75 -0.03 -4.36
CA LEU A 153 18.91 0.63 -5.36
C LEU A 153 18.93 -0.10 -6.72
N ASN A 154 20.09 -0.53 -7.20
CA ASN A 154 20.19 -1.33 -8.43
C ASN A 154 19.44 -2.67 -8.35
N LYS A 155 19.33 -3.27 -7.16
CA LYS A 155 18.51 -4.46 -6.93
C LYS A 155 17.03 -4.10 -6.93
N TRP A 156 16.66 -3.03 -6.25
CA TRP A 156 15.27 -2.59 -6.11
C TRP A 156 14.65 -2.09 -7.41
N LEU A 157 15.41 -1.41 -8.28
CA LEU A 157 14.97 -1.00 -9.62
C LEU A 157 14.50 -2.16 -10.50
N LYS A 158 14.93 -3.40 -10.21
CA LYS A 158 14.56 -4.62 -10.95
C LYS A 158 13.33 -5.33 -10.38
N VAL A 159 12.80 -4.86 -9.25
CA VAL A 159 11.67 -5.52 -8.60
C VAL A 159 10.40 -5.33 -9.43
N LYS A 160 9.64 -6.41 -9.59
CA LYS A 160 8.32 -6.39 -10.23
C LYS A 160 7.26 -6.59 -9.16
N ASN A 161 6.93 -5.50 -8.47
CA ASN A 161 6.10 -5.49 -7.26
C ASN A 161 4.70 -6.07 -7.53
N GLY A 162 4.15 -5.85 -8.73
CA GLY A 162 2.81 -6.31 -9.08
C GLY A 162 2.62 -7.83 -9.03
N PHE A 163 3.70 -8.61 -9.18
CA PHE A 163 3.59 -10.07 -9.10
C PHE A 163 3.46 -10.59 -7.67
N ILE A 164 3.81 -9.82 -6.64
CA ILE A 164 3.81 -10.30 -5.24
C ILE A 164 2.40 -10.71 -4.79
N SER A 165 1.41 -9.90 -5.15
CA SER A 165 0.03 -9.96 -4.64
C SER A 165 -1.03 -9.74 -5.73
N GLY A 166 -0.63 -9.71 -7.01
CA GLY A 166 -1.54 -9.51 -8.14
C GLY A 166 -1.86 -8.04 -8.44
N GLU A 167 -1.03 -7.11 -7.99
CA GLU A 167 -1.21 -5.66 -8.15
C GLU A 167 -0.52 -5.15 -9.42
N TYR A 168 -0.99 -5.61 -10.59
CA TYR A 168 -0.22 -5.50 -11.84
C TYR A 168 0.03 -4.07 -12.33
N HIS A 169 -0.76 -3.08 -11.91
CA HIS A 169 -0.51 -1.66 -12.21
C HIS A 169 0.90 -1.22 -11.81
N TYR A 170 1.46 -1.72 -10.71
CA TYR A 170 2.85 -1.43 -10.33
C TYR A 170 3.90 -1.85 -11.39
N ASN A 171 3.61 -2.87 -12.20
CA ASN A 171 4.56 -3.36 -13.21
C ASN A 171 4.59 -2.47 -14.47
N HIS A 172 3.62 -1.56 -14.63
CA HIS A 172 3.55 -0.56 -15.70
C HIS A 172 4.21 0.77 -15.31
N ILE A 173 4.63 0.92 -14.06
CA ILE A 173 5.37 2.10 -13.62
C ILE A 173 6.83 1.97 -14.08
N VAL A 174 7.35 3.02 -14.71
CA VAL A 174 8.76 3.12 -15.07
C VAL A 174 9.60 3.27 -13.79
N PRO A 175 10.53 2.34 -13.49
CA PRO A 175 11.33 2.42 -12.27
C PRO A 175 12.27 3.63 -12.26
N LEU A 176 12.13 4.47 -11.24
CA LEU A 176 12.98 5.62 -10.94
C LEU A 176 13.43 5.58 -9.47
N ILE A 177 14.47 6.35 -9.17
CA ILE A 177 14.92 6.66 -7.81
C ILE A 177 14.61 8.14 -7.58
N ILE A 178 13.92 8.45 -6.48
CA ILE A 178 13.68 9.83 -6.06
C ILE A 178 14.41 10.12 -4.76
N ALA A 179 14.97 11.32 -4.66
CA ALA A 179 15.58 11.88 -3.47
C ALA A 179 14.68 12.99 -2.93
N GLU A 180 14.21 12.87 -1.69
CA GLU A 180 13.28 13.83 -1.08
C GLU A 180 13.72 14.24 0.33
N LYS A 181 13.11 15.31 0.85
CA LYS A 181 13.34 15.78 2.21
C LYS A 181 13.00 14.70 3.22
N ASN A 182 13.93 14.45 4.14
CA ASN A 182 13.72 13.58 5.29
C ASN A 182 12.82 14.31 6.30
N LEU A 183 11.63 13.73 6.56
CA LEU A 183 10.64 14.31 7.47
C LEU A 183 10.84 13.88 8.93
N ALA A 184 11.82 13.03 9.23
CA ALA A 184 12.12 12.66 10.61
C ALA A 184 12.61 13.87 11.41
N SER A 185 12.20 13.98 12.68
CA SER A 185 12.77 14.94 13.62
C SER A 185 14.26 14.67 13.86
N GLU A 186 14.95 15.60 14.52
CA GLU A 186 16.40 15.49 14.78
C GLU A 186 16.76 14.27 15.64
N ASP A 187 15.85 13.84 16.51
CA ASP A 187 15.97 12.61 17.31
C ASP A 187 15.62 11.32 16.55
N GLY A 188 15.43 11.41 15.22
CA GLY A 188 15.18 10.27 14.34
C GLY A 188 13.75 9.75 14.33
N ARG A 189 12.82 10.38 15.05
CA ARG A 189 11.40 9.95 15.05
C ARG A 189 10.72 10.35 13.76
N LEU A 190 10.01 9.38 13.16
CA LEU A 190 9.16 9.66 12.00
C LEU A 190 7.86 10.37 12.42
N PRO A 191 7.31 11.26 11.56
CA PRO A 191 6.03 11.90 11.82
C PRO A 191 4.92 10.86 11.90
N ARG A 192 3.82 11.23 12.60
CA ARG A 192 2.62 10.39 12.63
C ARG A 192 2.08 10.20 11.22
N ASP A 193 1.71 8.97 10.93
CA ASP A 193 1.29 8.50 9.61
C ASP A 193 -0.21 8.21 9.66
N TYR A 194 -0.99 9.09 9.05
CA TYR A 194 -2.45 9.07 9.00
C TYR A 194 -2.89 8.43 7.68
N LYS A 195 -3.45 7.23 7.77
CA LYS A 195 -3.86 6.45 6.59
C LYS A 195 -5.37 6.46 6.46
N VAL A 196 -5.89 7.33 5.61
CA VAL A 196 -7.33 7.53 5.42
C VAL A 196 -7.85 6.55 4.38
N PHE A 197 -8.84 5.75 4.74
CA PHE A 197 -9.46 4.77 3.85
C PHE A 197 -10.70 5.38 3.19
N CYS A 198 -10.62 5.53 1.87
CA CYS A 198 -11.65 6.16 1.06
C CYS A 198 -12.36 5.12 0.18
N PHE A 199 -13.68 5.24 0.11
CA PHE A 199 -14.60 4.33 -0.56
C PHE A 199 -15.49 5.14 -1.49
N ASN A 200 -15.43 4.88 -2.78
CA ASN A 200 -16.15 5.62 -3.83
C ASN A 200 -15.97 7.14 -3.70
N GLY A 201 -14.74 7.59 -3.39
CA GLY A 201 -14.39 8.99 -3.16
C GLY A 201 -14.64 9.53 -1.74
N GLU A 202 -15.21 8.74 -0.83
CA GLU A 202 -15.55 9.20 0.51
C GLU A 202 -14.65 8.60 1.61
N PRO A 203 -13.99 9.42 2.44
CA PRO A 203 -13.30 8.97 3.65
C PRO A 203 -14.28 8.30 4.62
N ARG A 204 -13.94 7.11 5.15
CA ARG A 204 -14.79 6.37 6.10
C ARG A 204 -14.15 6.11 7.45
N PHE A 205 -12.86 5.84 7.47
CA PHE A 205 -12.09 5.60 8.69
C PHE A 205 -10.61 5.85 8.41
N LEU A 206 -9.79 5.91 9.45
CA LEU A 206 -8.36 5.99 9.30
C LEU A 206 -7.61 5.09 10.28
N VAL A 207 -6.35 4.79 9.92
CA VAL A 207 -5.39 4.14 10.80
C VAL A 207 -4.24 5.10 11.03
N VAL A 208 -3.94 5.37 12.30
CA VAL A 208 -2.82 6.21 12.70
C VAL A 208 -1.69 5.32 13.17
N TYR A 209 -0.49 5.54 12.66
CA TYR A 209 0.73 4.88 13.13
C TYR A 209 1.67 5.91 13.75
N SER A 210 2.29 5.54 14.86
CA SER A 210 3.41 6.29 15.44
C SER A 210 4.51 5.34 15.92
N GLY A 211 5.62 5.89 16.41
CA GLY A 211 6.74 5.11 16.92
C GLY A 211 7.42 4.25 15.86
N LYS A 212 7.34 4.62 14.58
CA LYS A 212 8.17 4.02 13.53
C LYS A 212 9.59 4.55 13.70
N ASP A 213 10.52 3.66 14.07
CA ASP A 213 11.94 3.96 14.00
C ASP A 213 12.36 3.99 12.52
N SER A 214 13.02 5.08 12.08
CA SER A 214 13.54 5.25 10.73
C SER A 214 14.45 4.10 10.28
N ARG A 215 15.08 3.40 11.24
CA ARG A 215 16.02 2.31 11.00
C ARG A 215 15.33 0.95 10.84
N THR A 216 14.20 0.74 11.51
CA THR A 216 13.51 -0.57 11.52
C THR A 216 12.23 -0.59 10.68
N PHE A 217 11.62 0.57 10.43
CA PHE A 217 10.30 0.72 9.81
C PHE A 217 9.18 -0.11 10.47
N ILE A 218 9.42 -0.62 11.68
CA ILE A 218 8.43 -1.32 12.49
C ILE A 218 7.69 -0.24 13.28
N SER A 219 6.37 -0.14 13.07
CA SER A 219 5.52 0.69 13.92
C SER A 219 5.37 0.02 15.27
N ALA A 220 5.80 0.69 16.34
CA ALA A 220 5.61 0.22 17.71
C ALA A 220 4.12 0.20 18.11
N ASP A 221 3.33 1.15 17.58
CA ASP A 221 1.94 1.34 17.97
C ASP A 221 1.07 1.79 16.77
N ARG A 222 -0.24 1.51 16.85
CA ARG A 222 -1.25 2.08 15.96
C ARG A 222 -2.57 2.29 16.68
N ALA A 223 -3.44 3.09 16.08
CA ALA A 223 -4.84 3.17 16.44
C ALA A 223 -5.73 3.24 15.19
N VAL A 224 -6.95 2.72 15.30
CA VAL A 224 -7.96 2.82 14.25
C VAL A 224 -9.12 3.65 14.77
N PHE A 225 -9.52 4.63 13.99
CA PHE A 225 -10.64 5.51 14.30
C PHE A 225 -11.61 5.56 13.12
N ASP A 226 -12.89 5.68 13.41
CA ASP A 226 -13.88 6.05 12.39
C ASP A 226 -13.74 7.53 11.97
N PHE A 227 -14.68 8.01 11.16
CA PHE A 227 -14.68 9.38 10.66
C PHE A 227 -14.76 10.42 11.79
N ASP A 228 -15.51 10.13 12.86
CA ASP A 228 -15.75 11.07 13.96
C ASP A 228 -14.65 11.04 15.04
N TRP A 229 -13.52 10.39 14.74
CA TRP A 229 -12.42 10.16 15.68
C TRP A 229 -12.79 9.24 16.86
N THR A 230 -13.80 8.39 16.69
CA THR A 230 -14.17 7.39 17.69
C THR A 230 -13.34 6.11 17.48
N PRO A 231 -12.72 5.53 18.52
CA PRO A 231 -11.96 4.29 18.39
C PRO A 231 -12.82 3.18 17.79
N LEU A 232 -12.27 2.48 16.80
CA LEU A 232 -12.99 1.44 16.11
C LEU A 232 -12.87 0.11 16.87
N GLU A 233 -13.95 -0.35 17.51
CA GLU A 233 -13.98 -1.57 18.36
C GLU A 233 -13.95 -2.90 17.59
N CYS A 234 -13.42 -2.93 16.37
CA CYS A 234 -13.45 -4.12 15.51
C CYS A 234 -12.05 -4.65 15.10
N VAL A 235 -11.01 -4.16 15.78
CA VAL A 235 -9.63 -4.58 15.56
C VAL A 235 -9.35 -5.88 16.31
N THR A 236 -8.72 -6.86 15.67
CA THR A 236 -8.45 -8.17 16.31
C THR A 236 -7.29 -8.11 17.30
N ASP A 237 -7.29 -8.97 18.32
CA ASP A 237 -6.23 -9.04 19.35
C ASP A 237 -4.82 -9.32 18.81
N LYS A 238 -4.71 -10.03 17.67
CA LYS A 238 -3.42 -10.26 16.99
C LYS A 238 -2.79 -8.96 16.49
N TYR A 239 -3.60 -7.92 16.42
CA TYR A 239 -3.29 -6.64 15.86
C TYR A 239 -3.78 -5.55 16.83
N PRO A 240 -3.19 -5.39 18.04
CA PRO A 240 -3.68 -4.43 19.02
C PRO A 240 -3.71 -2.99 18.51
N SER A 241 -4.66 -2.23 19.05
CA SER A 241 -4.90 -0.80 18.80
C SER A 241 -4.84 -0.07 20.15
N SER A 242 -4.15 1.06 20.20
CA SER A 242 -3.92 1.86 21.41
C SER A 242 -4.43 3.29 21.20
N PRO A 243 -5.74 3.52 21.05
CA PRO A 243 -6.33 4.82 20.72
C PRO A 243 -5.97 5.93 21.73
N GLU A 244 -5.79 5.59 23.00
CA GLU A 244 -5.42 6.49 24.10
C GLU A 244 -4.08 7.22 23.87
N LYS A 245 -3.20 6.66 23.03
CA LYS A 245 -1.90 7.27 22.67
C LYS A 245 -2.02 8.35 21.59
N TYR A 246 -3.19 8.52 20.98
CA TYR A 246 -3.38 9.35 19.80
C TYR A 246 -4.44 10.43 20.04
N PRO A 247 -4.03 11.66 20.41
CA PRO A 247 -4.95 12.78 20.45
C PRO A 247 -5.44 13.10 19.04
N ARG A 248 -6.68 13.59 18.95
CA ARG A 248 -7.29 14.08 17.72
C ARG A 248 -6.41 15.17 17.12
N PRO A 249 -5.99 15.06 15.85
CA PRO A 249 -5.18 16.11 15.22
C PRO A 249 -6.05 17.32 14.94
N GLU A 250 -5.51 18.52 15.16
CA GLU A 250 -6.18 19.79 14.88
C GLU A 250 -6.57 19.93 13.40
N LYS A 251 -5.78 19.31 12.51
CA LYS A 251 -5.99 19.34 11.05
C LYS A 251 -6.79 18.16 10.50
N LEU A 252 -7.55 17.44 11.35
CA LEU A 252 -8.28 16.23 10.91
C LEU A 252 -9.24 16.52 9.75
N GLU A 253 -9.99 17.62 9.87
CA GLU A 253 -10.95 18.07 8.87
C GLU A 253 -10.27 18.38 7.54
N GLU A 254 -9.13 19.08 7.58
CA GLU A 254 -8.33 19.38 6.39
C GLU A 254 -7.81 18.09 5.74
N ILE A 255 -7.32 17.13 6.55
CA ILE A 255 -6.91 15.79 6.07
C ILE A 255 -8.08 15.10 5.34
N TYR A 256 -9.29 15.11 5.91
CA TYR A 256 -10.46 14.50 5.27
C TYR A 256 -10.89 15.19 3.99
N GLN A 257 -10.86 16.52 3.94
CA GLN A 257 -11.19 17.26 2.72
C GLN A 257 -10.22 16.94 1.60
N ILE A 258 -8.91 16.92 1.88
CA ILE A 258 -7.89 16.54 0.91
C ILE A 258 -8.06 15.08 0.49
N ALA A 259 -8.31 14.17 1.44
CA ALA A 259 -8.53 12.76 1.15
C ALA A 259 -9.73 12.54 0.22
N ARG A 260 -10.84 13.26 0.43
CA ARG A 260 -12.02 13.25 -0.45
C ARG A 260 -11.67 13.75 -1.85
N GLY A 261 -10.98 14.89 -1.95
CA GLY A 261 -10.57 15.46 -3.24
C GLY A 261 -9.64 14.55 -4.04
N LEU A 262 -8.64 13.95 -3.38
CA LEU A 262 -7.69 13.04 -4.01
C LEU A 262 -8.31 11.67 -4.36
N SER A 263 -9.24 11.17 -3.54
CA SER A 263 -9.87 9.86 -3.75
C SER A 263 -11.05 9.89 -4.73
N SER A 264 -11.53 11.08 -5.11
CA SER A 264 -12.62 11.26 -6.06
C SER A 264 -12.37 10.51 -7.37
N GLY A 265 -13.34 9.70 -7.80
CA GLY A 265 -13.26 8.86 -9.00
C GLY A 265 -12.69 7.46 -8.77
N PHE A 266 -12.14 7.15 -7.59
CA PHE A 266 -11.67 5.81 -7.28
C PHE A 266 -12.71 4.99 -6.51
N PRO A 267 -12.96 3.73 -6.90
CA PRO A 267 -13.80 2.82 -6.11
C PRO A 267 -13.25 2.66 -4.70
N PHE A 268 -11.93 2.50 -4.58
CA PHE A 268 -11.27 2.40 -3.29
C PHE A 268 -9.84 2.91 -3.41
N VAL A 269 -9.42 3.73 -2.45
CA VAL A 269 -8.02 4.10 -2.27
C VAL A 269 -7.76 4.50 -0.83
N ARG A 270 -6.59 4.10 -0.32
CA ARG A 270 -6.07 4.63 0.94
C ARG A 270 -5.14 5.80 0.62
N VAL A 271 -5.39 6.95 1.21
CA VAL A 271 -4.58 8.16 1.07
C VAL A 271 -3.82 8.39 2.36
N ASP A 272 -2.50 8.44 2.26
CA ASP A 272 -1.61 8.55 3.41
C ASP A 272 -1.10 9.98 3.57
N PHE A 273 -1.09 10.47 4.80
CA PHE A 273 -0.58 11.78 5.16
C PHE A 273 0.37 11.69 6.34
N TYR A 274 1.35 12.59 6.35
CA TYR A 274 2.13 12.90 7.53
C TYR A 274 1.72 14.26 8.08
N VAL A 275 1.81 14.41 9.40
CA VAL A 275 1.82 15.73 10.03
C VAL A 275 3.20 15.95 10.62
N ALA A 276 3.96 16.86 10.01
CA ALA A 276 5.32 17.22 10.40
C ALA A 276 5.39 18.74 10.53
N GLU A 277 5.99 19.29 11.59
CA GLU A 277 6.16 20.75 11.75
C GLU A 277 4.83 21.53 11.58
N GLY A 278 3.70 20.97 12.02
CA GLY A 278 2.37 21.59 11.87
C GLY A 278 1.81 21.63 10.43
N ARG A 279 2.52 21.10 9.43
CA ARG A 279 2.06 20.98 8.03
C ARG A 279 1.60 19.56 7.71
N ILE A 280 0.54 19.47 6.90
CA ILE A 280 0.16 18.23 6.24
C ILE A 280 1.15 17.98 5.11
N VAL A 281 1.65 16.76 5.02
CA VAL A 281 2.49 16.30 3.92
C VAL A 281 1.86 15.06 3.30
N PHE A 282 1.63 15.08 2.00
CA PHE A 282 1.17 13.92 1.25
C PHE A 282 2.22 12.79 1.31
N GLY A 283 1.77 11.58 1.61
CA GLY A 283 2.60 10.37 1.68
C GLY A 283 2.52 9.52 0.41
N GLU A 284 1.42 8.79 0.24
CA GLU A 284 1.17 7.93 -0.92
C GLU A 284 -0.33 7.67 -1.13
N MET A 285 -0.69 7.23 -2.34
CA MET A 285 -1.99 6.59 -2.62
C MET A 285 -1.80 5.09 -2.80
N THR A 286 -2.57 4.30 -2.07
CA THR A 286 -2.48 2.83 -2.08
C THR A 286 -3.84 2.20 -2.38
N PHE A 287 -3.93 1.54 -3.54
CA PHE A 287 -5.17 0.93 -4.02
C PHE A 287 -5.48 -0.44 -3.40
N PHE A 288 -4.46 -1.18 -2.97
CA PHE A 288 -4.65 -2.47 -2.31
C PHE A 288 -3.76 -2.61 -1.06
N PRO A 289 -4.05 -1.88 0.04
CA PRO A 289 -3.35 -2.02 1.31
C PRO A 289 -3.23 -3.49 1.71
N THR A 290 -2.04 -3.92 2.13
CA THR A 290 -1.67 -5.32 2.46
C THR A 290 -1.89 -6.34 1.32
N GLY A 291 -2.06 -5.84 0.09
CA GLY A 291 -2.49 -6.61 -1.07
C GLY A 291 -3.97 -6.97 -1.05
N GLY A 292 -4.81 -6.26 -0.29
CA GLY A 292 -6.24 -6.60 -0.12
C GLY A 292 -6.47 -7.88 0.69
N PHE A 293 -5.55 -8.19 1.60
CA PHE A 293 -5.63 -9.36 2.50
C PHE A 293 -5.52 -8.88 3.95
N LYS A 294 -6.38 -7.94 4.34
CA LYS A 294 -6.41 -7.37 5.68
C LYS A 294 -6.81 -8.42 6.70
N LYS A 295 -6.02 -8.50 7.77
CA LYS A 295 -6.25 -9.41 8.91
C LYS A 295 -6.42 -8.68 10.23
N GLU A 296 -6.22 -7.36 10.21
CA GLU A 296 -6.33 -6.51 11.40
C GLU A 296 -7.78 -6.32 11.88
N PHE A 297 -8.77 -6.62 11.05
CA PHE A 297 -10.19 -6.39 11.33
C PHE A 297 -10.96 -7.71 11.48
N SER A 298 -11.98 -7.70 12.34
CA SER A 298 -12.95 -8.79 12.46
C SER A 298 -13.71 -9.00 11.14
N LYS A 299 -14.31 -10.18 10.99
CA LYS A 299 -15.09 -10.52 9.79
C LYS A 299 -16.28 -9.57 9.59
N GLU A 300 -17.03 -9.31 10.65
CA GLU A 300 -18.15 -8.36 10.65
C GLU A 300 -17.71 -6.98 10.17
N CYS A 301 -16.54 -6.52 10.62
CA CYS A 301 -16.03 -5.22 10.20
C CYS A 301 -15.58 -5.21 8.73
N LEU A 302 -14.97 -6.30 8.26
CA LEU A 302 -14.63 -6.43 6.84
C LEU A 302 -15.89 -6.48 5.96
N GLU A 303 -16.99 -7.08 6.43
CA GLU A 303 -18.30 -7.05 5.77
C GLU A 303 -18.87 -5.63 5.74
N ARG A 304 -18.91 -4.93 6.89
CA ARG A 304 -19.32 -3.51 6.98
C ARG A 304 -18.51 -2.60 6.05
N PHE A 305 -17.18 -2.78 6.00
CA PHE A 305 -16.34 -2.04 5.06
C PHE A 305 -16.58 -2.45 3.60
N GLY A 306 -16.97 -3.70 3.39
CA GLY A 306 -17.45 -4.17 2.11
C GLY A 306 -18.66 -3.36 1.66
N ASP A 307 -19.62 -3.10 2.53
CA ASP A 307 -20.85 -2.36 2.21
C ASP A 307 -20.60 -0.91 1.79
N TYR A 308 -19.53 -0.28 2.27
CA TYR A 308 -19.11 1.05 1.81
C TYR A 308 -18.59 1.06 0.37
N LEU A 309 -18.13 -0.09 -0.14
CA LEU A 309 -17.52 -0.21 -1.46
C LEU A 309 -18.56 -0.66 -2.50
N GLU A 310 -19.07 0.29 -3.27
CA GLU A 310 -19.79 -0.01 -4.50
C GLU A 310 -18.80 -0.39 -5.61
N LEU A 311 -18.95 -1.60 -6.16
CA LEU A 311 -18.07 -2.07 -7.22
C LEU A 311 -18.43 -1.40 -8.55
N PRO A 312 -17.44 -0.89 -9.29
CA PRO A 312 -17.68 -0.30 -10.60
C PRO A 312 -18.05 -1.38 -11.64
N PRO A 313 -18.56 -0.98 -12.82
CA PRO A 313 -18.64 -1.87 -13.96
C PRO A 313 -17.26 -2.48 -14.30
N ARG A 314 -17.27 -3.67 -14.91
CA ARG A 314 -16.03 -4.30 -15.38
C ARG A 314 -15.43 -3.46 -16.51
N SER A 315 -14.11 -3.32 -16.51
CA SER A 315 -13.41 -2.67 -17.62
C SER A 315 -13.59 -3.47 -18.91
N GLN A 316 -13.81 -2.75 -20.01
CA GLN A 316 -13.98 -3.35 -21.35
C GLN A 316 -12.69 -4.05 -21.83
N SER A 317 -11.53 -3.53 -21.42
CA SER A 317 -10.21 -4.12 -21.67
C SER A 317 -9.59 -4.66 -20.39
N ARG A 318 -8.86 -5.78 -20.52
CA ARG A 318 -8.02 -6.33 -19.43
C ARG A 318 -6.61 -5.75 -19.43
N LYS A 319 -6.23 -5.02 -20.48
CA LYS A 319 -4.92 -4.36 -20.59
C LYS A 319 -4.91 -3.12 -19.69
N TRP A 320 -3.77 -2.86 -19.10
CA TRP A 320 -3.51 -1.55 -18.53
C TRP A 320 -3.09 -0.64 -19.67
N ASN A 321 -3.80 0.47 -19.87
CA ASN A 321 -3.36 1.52 -20.77
C ASN A 321 -2.39 2.38 -19.97
N ASP A 322 -1.13 2.40 -20.38
CA ASP A 322 -0.05 3.17 -19.76
C ASP A 322 -0.09 4.66 -20.10
N GLY A 323 -0.92 5.05 -21.07
CA GLY A 323 -1.11 6.46 -21.46
C GLY A 323 0.19 7.13 -21.91
N LEU A 324 1.18 6.31 -22.32
CA LEU A 324 2.49 6.69 -22.84
C LEU A 324 2.60 6.27 -24.29
#